data_AF-A0A167ISN1-F1
#
_entry.id   AF-A0A167ISN1-F1
#
_cell.length_a   1.000
_cell.length_b   1.000
_cell.length_c   1.000
_cell.angle_alpha   90.00
_cell.angle_beta   90.00
_cell.angle_gamma   90.00
#
_symmetry.space_group_name_H-M   'P 1'
#
loop_
_entity.id
_entity.type
_entity.pdbx_description
1 polymer ?
#
loop_
_entity_poly.entity_id
_entity_poly.type
_entity_poly.pdbx_seq_one_letter_code
_entity_poly.pdbx_strand_id
1 'polypeptide(L)'
;MKTIYTFLLLVIYQSMAWGQILDIPDANFKNTLVNVHCVSEDFNATPNAPVDSNNDGEIQLSEALMVEHLRILSQDVSDLTGLEAFANLKSFHLILNSVTTIDFSGNPLIEELILEDNESVTLNLLNNPLLRVLGCRWNNFTTLDLTENINLEVLNGNYNAFIDIDLSNNVNLVDFDFSLTPITSINVQNENNDMLELIPPFKGYESLEFICVDDSDSDIWDPFTELPANPTITEDCSLLNIEDNSFQNKIHVYPNPTSGLLSLETPEVLLRVVVSNMLGQVVLDLTMNEDSTTNTIDFTGISKGMYVAHLQTETTEQVINIIKK
;
A
#
# COMPACT_ATOMS: atom_id res chain seq x y z
N MET A 1 -31.53 27.71 36.54
CA MET A 1 -30.19 28.30 36.34
C MET A 1 -29.14 27.24 36.01
N LYS A 2 -28.88 26.22 36.85
CA LYS A 2 -27.91 25.15 36.53
C LYS A 2 -28.18 24.42 35.20
N THR A 3 -29.44 24.13 34.87
CA THR A 3 -29.87 23.52 33.60
C THR A 3 -29.59 24.37 32.37
N ILE A 4 -29.64 25.70 32.49
CA ILE A 4 -29.35 26.64 31.39
C ILE A 4 -27.84 26.71 31.13
N TYR A 5 -27.00 26.67 32.17
CA TYR A 5 -25.54 26.64 32.01
C TYR A 5 -25.03 25.33 31.42
N THR A 6 -25.60 24.18 31.81
CA THR A 6 -25.27 22.90 31.16
C THR A 6 -25.72 22.87 29.71
N PHE A 7 -26.87 23.46 29.37
CA PHE A 7 -27.32 23.55 27.98
C PHE A 7 -26.44 24.49 27.15
N LEU A 8 -26.08 25.66 27.68
CA LEU A 8 -25.14 26.59 27.05
C LEU A 8 -23.74 25.98 26.89
N LEU A 9 -23.24 25.25 27.89
CA LEU A 9 -21.95 24.54 27.78
C LEU A 9 -22.01 23.43 26.72
N LEU A 10 -23.13 22.71 26.60
CA LEU A 10 -23.30 21.70 25.55
C LEU A 10 -23.36 22.34 24.15
N VAL A 11 -24.05 23.47 24.01
CA VAL A 11 -24.12 24.23 22.75
C VAL A 11 -22.76 24.81 22.38
N ILE A 12 -21.98 25.29 23.35
CA ILE A 12 -20.61 25.78 23.11
C ILE A 12 -19.68 24.63 22.71
N TYR A 13 -19.79 23.46 23.35
CA TYR A 13 -18.98 22.28 23.02
C TYR A 13 -19.30 21.74 21.62
N GLN A 14 -20.58 21.74 21.23
CA GLN A 14 -20.98 21.42 19.87
C GLN A 14 -20.47 22.47 18.88
N SER A 15 -20.51 23.77 19.20
CA SER A 15 -19.96 24.80 18.29
C SER A 15 -18.43 24.71 18.11
N MET A 16 -17.68 24.26 19.14
CA MET A 16 -16.22 24.09 19.06
C MET A 16 -15.82 22.88 18.23
N ALA A 17 -16.59 21.80 18.26
CA ALA A 17 -16.32 20.60 17.45
C ALA A 17 -16.57 20.83 15.95
N TRP A 18 -17.41 21.81 15.58
CA TRP A 18 -17.80 22.07 14.20
C TRP A 18 -16.93 23.13 13.50
N GLY A 19 -16.08 23.83 14.26
CA GLY A 19 -15.15 24.87 13.76
C GLY A 19 -13.68 24.51 13.96
N GLN A 20 -13.35 23.23 14.14
CA GLN A 20 -11.95 22.81 14.19
C GLN A 20 -11.32 23.02 12.81
N ILE A 21 -10.39 23.97 12.73
CA ILE A 21 -9.60 24.22 11.52
C ILE A 21 -8.59 23.07 11.35
N LEU A 22 -8.52 22.53 10.14
CA LEU A 22 -7.57 21.49 9.77
C LEU A 22 -6.16 22.09 9.58
N ASP A 23 -5.16 21.37 10.06
CA ASP A 23 -3.75 21.67 9.77
C ASP A 23 -3.40 21.11 8.40
N ILE A 24 -3.13 22.00 7.44
CA ILE A 24 -2.83 21.66 6.05
C ILE A 24 -1.54 22.41 5.69
N PRO A 25 -0.36 21.79 5.93
CA PRO A 25 0.93 22.47 5.83
C PRO A 25 1.35 22.78 4.40
N ASP A 26 0.92 21.97 3.42
CA ASP A 26 1.16 22.24 2.00
C ASP A 26 0.29 23.41 1.53
N ALA A 27 0.94 24.52 1.16
CA ALA A 27 0.26 25.73 0.74
C ALA A 27 -0.52 25.57 -0.57
N ASN A 28 -0.05 24.71 -1.47
CA ASN A 28 -0.74 24.42 -2.74
C ASN A 28 -1.97 23.56 -2.48
N PHE A 29 -1.86 22.57 -1.58
CA PHE A 29 -3.01 21.76 -1.16
C PHE A 29 -4.06 22.63 -0.48
N LYS A 30 -3.67 23.47 0.49
CA LYS A 30 -4.57 24.42 1.15
C LYS A 30 -5.23 25.36 0.14
N ASN A 31 -4.45 25.95 -0.77
CA ASN A 31 -4.98 26.84 -1.81
C ASN A 31 -5.97 26.12 -2.73
N THR A 32 -5.72 24.85 -3.08
CA THR A 32 -6.63 24.04 -3.89
C THR A 32 -7.97 23.88 -3.19
N LEU A 33 -7.95 23.48 -1.92
CA LEU A 33 -9.17 23.26 -1.14
C LEU A 33 -9.98 24.54 -0.93
N VAL A 34 -9.31 25.69 -0.82
CA VAL A 34 -9.95 26.98 -0.57
C VAL A 34 -10.46 27.64 -1.87
N ASN A 35 -9.65 27.63 -2.94
CA ASN A 35 -9.86 28.52 -4.09
C ASN A 35 -10.18 27.80 -5.40
N VAL A 36 -10.03 26.47 -5.48
CA VAL A 36 -10.19 25.71 -6.73
C VAL A 36 -11.45 24.86 -6.66
N HIS A 37 -12.21 24.81 -7.76
CA HIS A 37 -13.29 23.83 -7.89
C HIS A 37 -12.69 22.43 -7.92
N CYS A 38 -12.75 21.74 -6.79
CA CYS A 38 -12.18 20.41 -6.57
C CYS A 38 -13.21 19.40 -6.06
N VAL A 39 -14.39 19.84 -5.63
CA VAL A 39 -15.50 18.97 -5.20
C VAL A 39 -16.48 18.75 -6.35
N SER A 40 -16.95 17.51 -6.52
CA SER A 40 -17.97 17.12 -7.51
C SER A 40 -19.17 16.41 -6.87
N GLU A 41 -20.29 16.36 -7.60
CA GLU A 41 -21.51 15.65 -7.17
C GLU A 41 -21.37 14.12 -7.25
N ASP A 42 -20.59 13.63 -8.21
CA ASP A 42 -20.30 12.21 -8.42
C ASP A 42 -18.92 12.03 -9.10
N PHE A 43 -18.58 10.77 -9.42
CA PHE A 43 -17.33 10.36 -10.07
C PHE A 43 -17.12 10.99 -11.47
N ASN A 44 -18.20 11.18 -12.24
CA ASN A 44 -18.15 11.63 -13.63
C ASN A 44 -18.35 13.15 -13.79
N ALA A 45 -18.84 13.82 -12.76
CA ALA A 45 -19.13 15.24 -12.82
C ALA A 45 -17.83 16.06 -12.82
N THR A 46 -17.84 17.16 -13.58
CA THR A 46 -16.79 18.17 -13.49
C THR A 46 -16.88 18.86 -12.13
N PRO A 47 -15.75 19.05 -11.40
CA PRO A 47 -15.78 19.74 -10.12
C PRO A 47 -16.35 21.15 -10.26
N ASN A 48 -17.19 21.57 -9.32
CA ASN A 48 -17.96 22.81 -9.41
C ASN A 48 -17.94 23.66 -8.14
N ALA A 49 -17.26 23.22 -7.08
CA ALA A 49 -17.13 23.94 -5.81
C ALA A 49 -15.76 23.71 -5.16
N PRO A 50 -15.21 24.68 -4.42
CA PRO A 50 -14.12 24.43 -3.47
C PRO A 50 -14.63 23.67 -2.24
N VAL A 51 -13.72 23.24 -1.38
CA VAL A 51 -14.05 22.66 -0.07
C VAL A 51 -14.43 23.76 0.94
N ASP A 52 -13.80 24.94 0.86
CA ASP A 52 -14.17 26.12 1.67
C ASP A 52 -15.57 26.61 1.27
N SER A 53 -16.58 26.07 1.95
CA SER A 53 -17.99 26.27 1.68
C SER A 53 -18.52 27.59 2.25
N ASN A 54 -17.86 28.08 3.30
CA ASN A 54 -18.25 29.29 4.00
C ASN A 54 -17.46 30.53 3.54
N ASN A 55 -16.43 30.35 2.71
CA ASN A 55 -15.51 31.35 2.16
C ASN A 55 -14.76 32.15 3.23
N ASP A 56 -14.34 31.51 4.33
CA ASP A 56 -13.56 32.13 5.40
C ASP A 56 -12.04 32.01 5.21
N GLY A 57 -11.60 31.30 4.16
CA GLY A 57 -10.20 31.09 3.82
C GLY A 57 -9.54 29.96 4.61
N GLU A 58 -10.29 29.28 5.48
CA GLU A 58 -9.85 28.11 6.23
C GLU A 58 -10.64 26.87 5.82
N ILE A 59 -10.13 25.69 6.20
CA ILE A 59 -10.85 24.42 5.98
C ILE A 59 -11.19 23.88 7.34
N GLN A 60 -12.47 23.77 7.65
CA GLN A 60 -12.93 23.19 8.90
C GLN A 60 -13.20 21.69 8.74
N LEU A 61 -13.11 20.94 9.83
CA LEU A 61 -13.48 19.52 9.86
C LEU A 61 -14.91 19.29 9.36
N SER A 62 -15.84 20.20 9.67
CA SER A 62 -17.22 20.12 9.18
C SER A 62 -17.31 20.21 7.65
N GLU A 63 -16.43 20.96 7.00
CA GLU A 63 -16.36 21.07 5.55
C GLU A 63 -15.76 19.82 4.92
N ALA A 64 -14.64 19.32 5.46
CA ALA A 64 -14.03 18.07 5.01
C ALA A 64 -14.99 16.87 5.13
N LEU A 65 -15.79 16.80 6.20
CA LEU A 65 -16.79 15.75 6.39
C LEU A 65 -17.98 15.82 5.41
N MET A 66 -18.18 16.93 4.70
CA MET A 66 -19.22 17.04 3.66
C MET A 66 -18.74 16.56 2.29
N VAL A 67 -17.44 16.36 2.10
CA VAL A 67 -16.86 16.02 0.80
C VAL A 67 -16.90 14.50 0.59
N GLU A 68 -17.57 14.07 -0.48
CA GLU A 68 -17.59 12.66 -0.92
C GLU A 68 -16.73 12.42 -2.16
N HIS A 69 -16.50 13.44 -2.99
CA HIS A 69 -15.72 13.33 -4.23
C HIS A 69 -14.76 14.52 -4.34
N LEU A 70 -13.45 14.25 -4.41
CA LEU A 70 -12.42 15.27 -4.44
C LEU A 70 -11.44 15.02 -5.60
N ARG A 71 -11.20 16.06 -6.39
CA ARG A 71 -10.32 16.03 -7.57
C ARG A 71 -9.32 17.17 -7.55
N ILE A 72 -8.05 16.83 -7.61
CA ILE A 72 -6.90 17.73 -7.59
C ILE A 72 -6.07 17.46 -8.84
N LEU A 73 -6.09 18.41 -9.78
CA LEU A 73 -5.43 18.29 -11.08
C LEU A 73 -4.40 19.41 -11.25
N SER A 74 -3.13 19.05 -11.46
CA SER A 74 -2.08 20.00 -11.84
C SER A 74 -1.97 21.20 -10.89
N GLN A 75 -1.94 20.92 -9.58
CA GLN A 75 -1.89 21.96 -8.53
C GLN A 75 -0.53 22.03 -7.82
N ASP A 76 0.48 21.30 -8.29
CA ASP A 76 1.81 21.22 -7.67
C ASP A 76 1.75 20.82 -6.18
N VAL A 77 0.78 19.95 -5.81
CA VAL A 77 0.65 19.43 -4.44
C VAL A 77 1.73 18.40 -4.17
N SER A 78 2.37 18.49 -3.01
CA SER A 78 3.48 17.60 -2.62
C SER A 78 3.23 16.84 -1.31
N ASP A 79 2.34 17.34 -0.47
CA ASP A 79 1.97 16.75 0.81
C ASP A 79 0.44 16.85 1.02
N LEU A 80 -0.17 15.69 1.33
CA LEU A 80 -1.61 15.52 1.54
C LEU A 80 -2.01 15.56 3.03
N THR A 81 -1.11 15.93 3.94
CA THR A 81 -1.42 16.09 5.36
C THR A 81 -2.70 16.93 5.54
N GLY A 82 -3.66 16.38 6.29
CA GLY A 82 -5.01 16.92 6.47
C GLY A 82 -6.08 16.14 5.70
N LEU A 83 -5.73 15.33 4.70
CA LEU A 83 -6.67 14.49 3.94
C LEU A 83 -7.34 13.41 4.80
N GLU A 84 -6.69 12.97 5.87
CA GLU A 84 -7.23 12.02 6.83
C GLU A 84 -8.52 12.50 7.53
N ALA A 85 -8.81 13.81 7.48
CA ALA A 85 -10.04 14.39 8.01
C ALA A 85 -11.27 14.19 7.10
N PHE A 86 -11.07 13.80 5.84
CA PHE A 86 -12.12 13.61 4.83
C PHE A 86 -12.73 12.20 4.96
N ALA A 87 -13.32 11.90 6.12
CA ALA A 87 -13.75 10.55 6.47
C ALA A 87 -14.92 9.99 5.61
N ASN A 88 -15.64 10.87 4.89
CA ASN A 88 -16.74 10.50 4.00
C ASN A 88 -16.33 10.44 2.52
N LEU A 89 -15.03 10.55 2.22
CA LEU A 89 -14.50 10.52 0.87
C LEU A 89 -14.72 9.14 0.24
N LYS A 90 -15.41 9.12 -0.91
CA LYS A 90 -15.71 7.94 -1.74
C LYS A 90 -14.89 7.91 -3.02
N SER A 91 -14.53 9.08 -3.56
CA SER A 91 -13.56 9.17 -4.65
C SER A 91 -12.51 10.24 -4.46
N PHE A 92 -11.29 9.89 -4.83
CA PHE A 92 -10.16 10.80 -4.83
C PHE A 92 -9.37 10.68 -6.12
N HIS A 93 -9.24 11.81 -6.83
CA HIS A 93 -8.49 11.91 -8.06
C HIS A 93 -7.34 12.89 -7.84
N LEU A 94 -6.11 12.40 -7.86
CA LEU A 94 -4.89 13.19 -7.78
C LEU A 94 -4.12 12.98 -9.07
N ILE A 95 -4.10 13.99 -9.93
CA ILE A 95 -3.55 13.88 -11.28
C ILE A 95 -2.54 15.00 -11.52
N LEU A 96 -1.36 14.67 -12.03
CA LEU A 96 -0.29 15.63 -12.35
C LEU A 96 0.15 16.45 -11.11
N ASN A 97 0.56 15.79 -10.03
CA ASN A 97 1.16 16.47 -8.87
C ASN A 97 2.51 15.82 -8.52
N SER A 98 3.03 16.03 -7.30
CA SER A 98 4.36 15.55 -6.91
C SER A 98 4.35 14.94 -5.51
N VAL A 99 3.29 14.18 -5.19
CA VAL A 99 3.11 13.53 -3.90
C VAL A 99 3.88 12.22 -3.85
N THR A 100 4.87 12.11 -2.96
CA THR A 100 5.75 10.93 -2.90
C THR A 100 5.23 9.81 -2.00
N THR A 101 4.42 10.15 -0.99
CA THR A 101 3.82 9.22 -0.02
C THR A 101 2.32 9.45 0.03
N ILE A 102 1.54 8.39 -0.19
CA ILE A 102 0.07 8.45 -0.20
C ILE A 102 -0.47 7.44 0.80
N ASP A 103 -1.22 7.92 1.79
CA ASP A 103 -1.87 7.11 2.84
C ASP A 103 -3.36 7.46 2.90
N PHE A 104 -4.22 6.46 2.66
CA PHE A 104 -5.67 6.58 2.72
C PHE A 104 -6.29 5.88 3.95
N SER A 105 -5.49 5.62 4.99
CA SER A 105 -5.96 4.98 6.23
C SER A 105 -7.07 5.77 6.95
N GLY A 106 -7.14 7.09 6.76
CA GLY A 106 -8.21 7.95 7.26
C GLY A 106 -9.49 7.97 6.41
N ASN A 107 -9.49 7.30 5.24
CA ASN A 107 -10.56 7.40 4.25
C ASN A 107 -11.16 6.01 3.91
N PRO A 108 -11.76 5.29 4.87
CA PRO A 108 -12.17 3.89 4.70
C PRO A 108 -13.36 3.68 3.75
N LEU A 109 -14.03 4.77 3.33
CA LEU A 109 -15.19 4.73 2.44
C LEU A 109 -14.84 4.91 0.96
N ILE A 110 -13.55 4.99 0.63
CA ILE A 110 -13.10 5.13 -0.75
C ILE A 110 -13.49 3.91 -1.59
N GLU A 111 -14.18 4.19 -2.69
CA GLU A 111 -14.61 3.23 -3.72
C GLU A 111 -13.83 3.40 -5.03
N GLU A 112 -13.33 4.61 -5.32
CA GLU A 112 -12.56 4.92 -6.54
C GLU A 112 -11.34 5.80 -6.23
N LEU A 113 -10.16 5.36 -6.68
CA LEU A 113 -8.90 6.08 -6.59
C LEU A 113 -8.26 6.23 -7.95
N ILE A 114 -7.97 7.48 -8.33
CA ILE A 114 -7.20 7.79 -9.53
C ILE A 114 -5.97 8.61 -9.12
N LEU A 115 -4.79 8.00 -9.18
CA LEU A 115 -3.51 8.56 -8.78
C LEU A 115 -2.59 8.59 -9.99
N GLU A 116 -2.79 9.51 -10.92
CA GLU A 116 -2.02 9.53 -12.16
C GLU A 116 -0.91 10.58 -12.13
N ASP A 117 0.31 10.21 -12.52
CA ASP A 117 1.42 11.17 -12.70
C ASP A 117 1.73 11.97 -11.42
N ASN A 118 2.11 11.29 -10.34
CA ASN A 118 2.42 11.91 -9.03
C ASN A 118 3.84 11.66 -8.52
N GLU A 119 4.72 11.03 -9.30
CA GLU A 119 6.05 10.57 -8.87
C GLU A 119 6.03 9.67 -7.61
N SER A 120 4.86 9.10 -7.26
CA SER A 120 4.67 8.34 -6.02
C SER A 120 5.40 7.00 -6.05
N VAL A 121 5.91 6.58 -4.89
CA VAL A 121 6.62 5.31 -4.72
C VAL A 121 5.89 4.35 -3.77
N THR A 122 5.08 4.88 -2.85
CA THR A 122 4.38 4.07 -1.84
C THR A 122 2.90 4.43 -1.76
N LEU A 123 2.05 3.41 -1.65
CA LEU A 123 0.61 3.50 -1.54
C LEU A 123 0.13 2.43 -0.55
N ASN A 124 -0.62 2.83 0.49
CA ASN A 124 -1.22 1.92 1.46
C ASN A 124 -2.74 1.89 1.31
N LEU A 125 -3.29 0.71 0.98
CA LEU A 125 -4.72 0.48 0.75
C LEU A 125 -5.35 -0.54 1.71
N LEU A 126 -4.62 -0.97 2.74
CA LEU A 126 -5.07 -2.00 3.69
C LEU A 126 -6.34 -1.61 4.47
N ASN A 127 -6.69 -0.32 4.51
CA ASN A 127 -7.88 0.19 5.19
C ASN A 127 -8.99 0.63 4.23
N ASN A 128 -8.92 0.26 2.95
CA ASN A 128 -9.86 0.66 1.91
C ASN A 128 -10.58 -0.55 1.30
N PRO A 129 -11.31 -1.38 2.11
CA PRO A 129 -11.91 -2.63 1.64
C PRO A 129 -13.06 -2.41 0.64
N LEU A 130 -13.57 -1.18 0.53
CA LEU A 130 -14.63 -0.81 -0.41
C LEU A 130 -14.10 -0.37 -1.78
N LEU A 131 -12.78 -0.35 -1.99
CA LEU A 131 -12.17 0.05 -3.25
C LEU A 131 -12.61 -0.88 -4.39
N ARG A 132 -13.18 -0.29 -5.45
CA ARG A 132 -13.66 -0.97 -6.66
C ARG A 132 -12.85 -0.58 -7.89
N VAL A 133 -12.36 0.65 -7.95
CA VAL A 133 -11.58 1.16 -9.09
C VAL A 133 -10.27 1.77 -8.59
N LEU A 134 -9.15 1.28 -9.11
CA LEU A 134 -7.82 1.83 -8.86
C LEU A 134 -7.11 2.13 -10.19
N GLY A 135 -6.95 3.41 -10.51
CA GLY A 135 -6.03 3.89 -11.53
C GLY A 135 -4.77 4.45 -10.87
N CYS A 136 -3.60 3.93 -11.19
CA CYS A 136 -2.32 4.39 -10.63
C CYS A 136 -1.24 4.56 -11.71
N ARG A 137 -1.67 4.88 -12.93
CA ARG A 137 -0.82 5.08 -14.12
C ARG A 137 0.28 6.12 -13.93
N TRP A 138 1.42 5.90 -14.59
CA TRP A 138 2.50 6.89 -14.67
C TRP A 138 3.03 7.29 -13.29
N ASN A 139 3.25 6.31 -12.42
CA ASN A 139 4.00 6.52 -11.18
C ASN A 139 5.27 5.69 -11.19
N ASN A 140 5.88 5.53 -10.02
CA ASN A 140 7.08 4.74 -9.83
C ASN A 140 6.85 3.66 -8.77
N PHE A 141 5.63 3.11 -8.71
CA PHE A 141 5.30 2.00 -7.81
C PHE A 141 6.07 0.74 -8.22
N THR A 142 6.72 0.10 -7.25
CA THR A 142 7.43 -1.18 -7.44
C THR A 142 6.65 -2.36 -6.89
N THR A 143 5.76 -2.10 -5.93
CA THR A 143 4.95 -3.09 -5.22
C THR A 143 3.57 -2.52 -4.94
N LEU A 144 2.55 -3.37 -4.87
CA LEU A 144 1.21 -2.97 -4.49
C LEU A 144 0.53 -4.12 -3.75
N ASP A 145 0.12 -3.88 -2.51
CA ASP A 145 -0.61 -4.84 -1.70
C ASP A 145 -2.12 -4.58 -1.82
N LEU A 146 -2.84 -5.54 -2.42
CA LEU A 146 -4.28 -5.49 -2.65
C LEU A 146 -5.04 -6.61 -1.91
N THR A 147 -4.41 -7.23 -0.93
CA THR A 147 -4.96 -8.39 -0.19
C THR A 147 -6.29 -8.09 0.49
N GLU A 148 -6.48 -6.87 0.99
CA GLU A 148 -7.72 -6.42 1.67
C GLU A 148 -8.74 -5.79 0.71
N ASN A 149 -8.39 -5.57 -0.56
CA ASN A 149 -9.25 -4.90 -1.55
C ASN A 149 -10.08 -5.90 -2.35
N ILE A 150 -10.79 -6.80 -1.66
CA ILE A 150 -11.56 -7.91 -2.26
C ILE A 150 -12.67 -7.46 -3.23
N ASN A 151 -13.13 -6.20 -3.12
CA ASN A 151 -14.16 -5.60 -3.96
C ASN A 151 -13.58 -4.92 -5.22
N LEU A 152 -12.26 -5.00 -5.45
CA LEU A 152 -11.62 -4.39 -6.61
C LEU A 152 -12.15 -5.04 -7.90
N GLU A 153 -12.67 -4.20 -8.79
CA GLU A 153 -13.23 -4.58 -10.09
C GLU A 153 -12.29 -4.19 -11.23
N VAL A 154 -11.66 -3.00 -11.14
CA VAL A 154 -10.80 -2.45 -12.20
C VAL A 154 -9.47 -1.96 -11.64
N LEU A 155 -8.36 -2.42 -12.22
CA LEU A 155 -7.00 -2.03 -11.84
C LEU A 155 -6.17 -1.56 -13.04
N ASN A 156 -5.81 -0.28 -13.09
CA ASN A 156 -4.92 0.24 -14.10
C ASN A 156 -3.57 0.66 -13.50
N GLY A 157 -2.57 -0.23 -13.59
CA GLY A 157 -1.20 -0.06 -13.11
C GLY A 157 -0.14 0.19 -14.18
N ASN A 158 -0.54 0.42 -15.45
CA ASN A 158 0.40 0.69 -16.56
C ASN A 158 1.41 1.82 -16.27
N TYR A 159 2.57 1.79 -16.92
CA TYR A 159 3.65 2.77 -16.73
C TYR A 159 4.07 2.94 -15.25
N ASN A 160 4.41 1.83 -14.61
CA ASN A 160 5.00 1.76 -13.28
C ASN A 160 6.26 0.88 -13.32
N ALA A 161 6.85 0.62 -12.16
CA ALA A 161 8.04 -0.22 -11.99
C ALA A 161 7.73 -1.58 -11.34
N PHE A 162 6.48 -2.08 -11.45
CA PHE A 162 6.07 -3.38 -10.92
C PHE A 162 6.89 -4.52 -11.53
N ILE A 163 7.39 -5.42 -10.68
CA ILE A 163 8.08 -6.66 -11.07
C ILE A 163 7.12 -7.84 -10.99
N ASP A 164 6.22 -7.82 -10.02
CA ASP A 164 5.21 -8.84 -9.79
C ASP A 164 3.92 -8.19 -9.26
N ILE A 165 2.81 -8.92 -9.37
CA ILE A 165 1.55 -8.56 -8.73
C ILE A 165 0.78 -9.81 -8.33
N ASP A 166 0.26 -9.81 -7.10
CA ASP A 166 -0.67 -10.82 -6.61
C ASP A 166 -2.09 -10.26 -6.51
N LEU A 167 -2.98 -10.84 -7.32
CA LEU A 167 -4.41 -10.51 -7.40
C LEU A 167 -5.30 -11.71 -7.03
N SER A 168 -4.73 -12.74 -6.40
CA SER A 168 -5.46 -13.97 -6.00
C SER A 168 -6.62 -13.71 -5.03
N ASN A 169 -6.57 -12.63 -4.26
CA ASN A 169 -7.65 -12.24 -3.34
C ASN A 169 -8.73 -11.36 -3.99
N ASN A 170 -8.51 -10.84 -5.19
CA ASN A 170 -9.40 -9.87 -5.85
C ASN A 170 -10.47 -10.60 -6.68
N VAL A 171 -11.34 -11.34 -5.99
CA VAL A 171 -12.37 -12.23 -6.58
C VAL A 171 -13.45 -11.52 -7.41
N ASN A 172 -13.50 -10.18 -7.42
CA ASN A 172 -14.43 -9.40 -8.23
C ASN A 172 -13.76 -8.70 -9.41
N LEU A 173 -12.46 -8.94 -9.64
CA LEU A 173 -11.68 -8.25 -10.66
C LEU A 173 -12.19 -8.64 -12.06
N VAL A 174 -12.54 -7.64 -12.87
CA VAL A 174 -13.00 -7.80 -14.25
C VAL A 174 -12.02 -7.21 -15.26
N ASP A 175 -11.15 -6.28 -14.86
CA ASP A 175 -10.17 -5.68 -15.76
C ASP A 175 -8.87 -5.32 -15.02
N PHE A 176 -7.74 -5.60 -15.67
CA PHE A 176 -6.43 -5.14 -15.21
C PHE A 176 -5.50 -4.79 -16.36
N ASP A 177 -4.67 -3.76 -16.16
CA ASP A 177 -3.64 -3.34 -17.12
C ASP A 177 -2.32 -3.01 -16.40
N PHE A 178 -1.28 -3.75 -16.75
CA PHE A 178 0.11 -3.55 -16.32
C PHE A 178 1.04 -3.34 -17.53
N SER A 179 0.49 -2.92 -18.66
CA SER A 179 1.26 -2.60 -19.85
C SER A 179 2.37 -1.60 -19.54
N LEU A 180 3.52 -1.78 -20.20
CA LEU A 180 4.66 -0.87 -20.09
C LEU A 180 5.20 -0.79 -18.65
N THR A 181 5.26 -1.94 -17.99
CA THR A 181 5.94 -2.19 -16.72
C THR A 181 7.00 -3.29 -16.92
N PRO A 182 8.00 -3.42 -16.03
CA PRO A 182 8.97 -4.52 -16.07
C PRO A 182 8.42 -5.82 -15.46
N ILE A 183 7.09 -6.01 -15.44
CA ILE A 183 6.44 -7.13 -14.75
C ILE A 183 6.84 -8.47 -15.36
N THR A 184 7.24 -9.41 -14.50
CA THR A 184 7.65 -10.77 -14.83
C THR A 184 6.61 -11.81 -14.40
N SER A 185 5.76 -11.49 -13.43
CA SER A 185 4.72 -12.41 -12.95
C SER A 185 3.42 -11.71 -12.59
N ILE A 186 2.31 -12.37 -12.93
CA ILE A 186 0.95 -11.94 -12.55
C ILE A 186 0.24 -13.15 -11.96
N ASN A 187 -0.23 -13.05 -10.71
CA ASN A 187 -1.11 -14.04 -10.12
C ASN A 187 -2.55 -13.52 -10.17
N VAL A 188 -3.40 -14.17 -10.95
CA VAL A 188 -4.84 -13.91 -11.03
C VAL A 188 -5.64 -15.18 -10.77
N GLN A 189 -5.09 -16.17 -10.07
CA GLN A 189 -5.86 -17.34 -9.61
C GLN A 189 -6.80 -16.92 -8.46
N ASN A 190 -7.94 -16.36 -8.84
CA ASN A 190 -8.89 -15.66 -7.98
C ASN A 190 -10.34 -16.18 -8.13
N GLU A 191 -10.51 -17.35 -8.74
CA GLU A 191 -11.79 -17.99 -9.04
C GLU A 191 -12.73 -17.15 -9.95
N ASN A 192 -12.23 -16.10 -10.61
CA ASN A 192 -13.02 -15.14 -11.38
C ASN A 192 -12.51 -14.90 -12.80
N ASN A 193 -11.60 -15.74 -13.31
CA ASN A 193 -10.99 -15.55 -14.64
C ASN A 193 -12.02 -15.47 -15.79
N ASP A 194 -13.17 -16.16 -15.69
CA ASP A 194 -14.26 -16.11 -16.69
C ASP A 194 -14.90 -14.72 -16.85
N MET A 195 -14.75 -13.83 -15.85
CA MET A 195 -15.30 -12.48 -15.85
C MET A 195 -14.30 -11.43 -16.34
N LEU A 196 -13.05 -11.81 -16.63
CA LEU A 196 -12.04 -10.89 -17.10
C LEU A 196 -12.34 -10.42 -18.53
N GLU A 197 -12.50 -9.11 -18.69
CA GLU A 197 -12.68 -8.43 -19.98
C GLU A 197 -11.32 -8.04 -20.56
N LEU A 198 -10.49 -9.03 -20.87
CA LEU A 198 -9.17 -8.84 -21.46
C LEU A 198 -9.27 -8.25 -22.89
N ILE A 199 -9.04 -6.95 -23.06
CA ILE A 199 -9.15 -6.27 -24.37
C ILE A 199 -7.77 -6.21 -25.07
N PRO A 200 -7.51 -7.04 -26.10
CA PRO A 200 -6.29 -6.93 -26.89
C PRO A 200 -6.26 -5.63 -27.73
N PRO A 201 -5.06 -5.15 -28.13
CA PRO A 201 -3.77 -5.82 -27.98
C PRO A 201 -3.08 -5.52 -26.64
N PHE A 202 -2.65 -6.57 -25.94
CA PHE A 202 -1.68 -6.44 -24.85
C PHE A 202 -0.34 -5.98 -25.42
N LYS A 203 0.17 -4.86 -24.93
CA LYS A 203 1.45 -4.28 -25.37
C LYS A 203 2.29 -3.95 -24.15
N GLY A 204 3.61 -3.93 -24.32
CA GLY A 204 4.51 -3.50 -23.24
C GLY A 204 4.67 -4.49 -22.10
N TYR A 205 4.29 -5.76 -22.29
CA TYR A 205 4.60 -6.88 -21.39
C TYR A 205 5.86 -7.61 -21.89
N GLU A 206 6.96 -6.87 -22.08
CA GLU A 206 8.17 -7.40 -22.72
C GLU A 206 8.97 -8.35 -21.81
N SER A 207 8.73 -8.28 -20.50
CA SER A 207 9.43 -9.07 -19.46
C SER A 207 8.54 -10.11 -18.80
N LEU A 208 7.28 -10.28 -19.23
CA LEU A 208 6.33 -11.18 -18.58
C LEU A 208 6.73 -12.64 -18.81
N GLU A 209 7.05 -13.35 -17.73
CA GLU A 209 7.50 -14.75 -17.77
C GLU A 209 6.38 -15.72 -17.36
N PHE A 210 5.51 -15.31 -16.42
CA PHE A 210 4.51 -16.20 -15.83
C PHE A 210 3.16 -15.51 -15.60
N ILE A 211 2.08 -16.25 -15.83
CA ILE A 211 0.73 -15.88 -15.42
C ILE A 211 0.12 -17.08 -14.68
N CYS A 212 -0.21 -16.88 -13.41
CA CYS A 212 -0.97 -17.85 -12.62
C CYS A 212 -2.46 -17.59 -12.77
N VAL A 213 -3.19 -18.66 -13.08
CA VAL A 213 -4.59 -18.60 -13.50
C VAL A 213 -5.40 -19.74 -12.86
N ASP A 214 -6.73 -19.61 -12.92
CA ASP A 214 -7.68 -20.60 -12.43
C ASP A 214 -7.80 -21.82 -13.37
N ASP A 215 -7.76 -21.57 -14.68
CA ASP A 215 -7.84 -22.57 -15.76
C ASP A 215 -6.87 -22.15 -16.87
N SER A 216 -5.79 -22.93 -17.03
CA SER A 216 -4.73 -22.65 -17.99
C SER A 216 -5.08 -23.04 -19.42
N ASP A 217 -6.15 -23.83 -19.62
CA ASP A 217 -6.63 -24.27 -20.94
C ASP A 217 -7.67 -23.28 -21.55
N SER A 218 -8.01 -22.20 -20.85
CA SER A 218 -9.01 -21.21 -21.30
C SER A 218 -8.51 -20.30 -22.42
N ASP A 219 -9.32 -20.10 -23.47
CA ASP A 219 -9.03 -19.23 -24.62
C ASP A 219 -8.84 -17.75 -24.24
N ILE A 220 -9.26 -17.31 -23.04
CA ILE A 220 -9.10 -15.92 -22.61
C ILE A 220 -7.63 -15.49 -22.56
N TRP A 221 -6.71 -16.46 -22.45
CA TRP A 221 -5.27 -16.23 -22.36
C TRP A 221 -4.58 -16.20 -23.73
N ASP A 222 -5.26 -16.55 -24.81
CA ASP A 222 -4.73 -16.51 -26.18
C ASP A 222 -3.98 -15.20 -26.49
N PRO A 223 -4.50 -14.01 -26.12
CA PRO A 223 -3.81 -12.75 -26.38
C PRO A 223 -2.42 -12.63 -25.73
N PHE A 224 -2.16 -13.32 -24.62
CA PHE A 224 -0.86 -13.34 -23.97
C PHE A 224 0.13 -14.29 -24.66
N THR A 225 -0.35 -15.36 -25.31
CA THR A 225 0.49 -16.29 -26.09
C THR A 225 1.10 -15.64 -27.34
N GLU A 226 0.48 -14.57 -27.85
CA GLU A 226 0.98 -13.81 -28.99
C GLU A 226 2.04 -12.76 -28.61
N LEU A 227 2.29 -12.56 -27.31
CA LEU A 227 3.29 -11.61 -26.84
C LEU A 227 4.71 -12.07 -27.19
N PRO A 228 5.65 -11.14 -27.48
CA PRO A 228 7.04 -11.49 -27.71
C PRO A 228 7.70 -12.26 -26.56
N ALA A 229 7.28 -12.00 -25.32
CA ALA A 229 7.78 -12.67 -24.12
C ALA A 229 7.29 -14.12 -24.01
N ASN A 230 6.14 -14.44 -24.62
CA ASN A 230 5.50 -15.76 -24.59
C ASN A 230 5.48 -16.37 -23.16
N PRO A 231 4.75 -15.74 -22.22
CA PRO A 231 4.73 -16.17 -20.83
C PRO A 231 4.18 -17.57 -20.67
N THR A 232 4.61 -18.26 -19.61
CA THR A 232 4.02 -19.52 -19.18
C THR A 232 2.73 -19.24 -18.41
N ILE A 233 1.61 -19.75 -18.92
CA ILE A 233 0.31 -19.73 -18.23
C ILE A 233 0.18 -21.04 -17.45
N THR A 234 -0.11 -20.98 -16.15
CA THR A 234 -0.08 -22.16 -15.26
C THR A 234 -1.11 -22.07 -14.14
N GLU A 235 -1.65 -23.22 -13.75
CA GLU A 235 -2.45 -23.38 -12.51
C GLU A 235 -1.56 -23.70 -11.29
N ASP A 236 -0.32 -24.16 -11.51
CA ASP A 236 0.66 -24.41 -10.45
C ASP A 236 1.39 -23.11 -10.09
N CYS A 237 0.78 -22.38 -9.16
CA CYS A 237 1.26 -21.08 -8.70
C CYS A 237 2.28 -21.19 -7.56
N SER A 238 2.65 -22.41 -7.16
CA SER A 238 3.67 -22.64 -6.13
C SER A 238 5.05 -22.12 -6.54
N LEU A 239 5.29 -21.93 -7.84
CA LEU A 239 6.50 -21.34 -8.42
C LEU A 239 6.49 -19.80 -8.43
N LEU A 240 5.33 -19.18 -8.19
CA LEU A 240 5.13 -17.72 -8.19
C LEU A 240 5.10 -17.13 -6.78
N ASN A 241 5.02 -18.00 -5.77
CA ASN A 241 5.62 -17.73 -4.48
C ASN A 241 7.15 -17.72 -4.65
N ILE A 242 7.67 -16.71 -5.34
CA ILE A 242 8.86 -16.05 -4.84
C ILE A 242 8.38 -15.56 -3.49
N GLU A 243 8.63 -16.35 -2.44
CA GLU A 243 8.40 -15.90 -1.07
C GLU A 243 8.95 -14.50 -0.99
N ASP A 244 7.97 -13.63 -0.86
CA ASP A 244 8.08 -12.21 -0.69
C ASP A 244 9.36 -11.93 0.11
N ASN A 245 10.28 -11.15 -0.49
CA ASN A 245 11.38 -10.57 0.27
C ASN A 245 10.84 -9.69 1.44
N SER A 246 9.51 -9.58 1.67
CA SER A 246 8.88 -9.11 2.90
C SER A 246 9.19 -9.92 4.17
N PHE A 247 9.82 -11.09 4.09
CA PHE A 247 10.19 -11.83 5.29
C PHE A 247 11.20 -11.03 6.16
N GLN A 248 11.94 -10.08 5.58
CA GLN A 248 12.75 -9.08 6.32
C GLN A 248 11.91 -8.15 7.21
N ASN A 249 10.67 -7.81 6.81
CA ASN A 249 9.80 -6.87 7.52
C ASN A 249 8.93 -7.52 8.60
N LYS A 250 8.98 -8.86 8.74
CA LYS A 250 8.24 -9.63 9.74
C LYS A 250 9.12 -10.13 10.90
N ILE A 251 10.43 -9.87 10.86
CA ILE A 251 11.35 -10.24 11.95
C ILE A 251 11.48 -9.07 12.93
N HIS A 252 10.91 -9.21 14.12
CA HIS A 252 11.05 -8.21 15.17
C HIS A 252 12.21 -8.56 16.10
N VAL A 253 13.17 -7.63 16.17
CA VAL A 253 14.42 -7.82 16.90
C VAL A 253 14.52 -6.78 18.02
N TYR A 254 14.34 -7.19 19.27
CA TYR A 254 14.33 -6.24 20.39
C TYR A 254 14.94 -6.81 21.69
N PRO A 255 15.63 -5.97 22.48
CA PRO A 255 16.03 -4.61 22.15
C PRO A 255 17.19 -4.60 21.14
N ASN A 256 17.07 -3.87 20.03
CA ASN A 256 18.18 -3.59 19.12
C ASN A 256 18.33 -2.07 18.99
N PRO A 257 19.37 -1.44 19.58
CA PRO A 257 20.58 -2.05 20.15
C PRO A 257 20.39 -2.78 21.48
N THR A 258 21.05 -3.94 21.66
CA THR A 258 21.02 -4.77 22.88
C THR A 258 22.18 -4.45 23.83
N SER A 259 21.98 -4.67 25.14
CA SER A 259 23.03 -4.67 26.16
C SER A 259 23.38 -6.08 26.66
N GLY A 260 22.70 -7.12 26.17
CA GLY A 260 22.87 -8.49 26.64
C GLY A 260 21.93 -9.43 25.90
N LEU A 261 20.72 -9.64 26.41
CA LEU A 261 19.74 -10.51 25.78
C LEU A 261 19.03 -9.81 24.62
N LEU A 262 18.78 -10.55 23.54
CA LEU A 262 18.08 -10.11 22.34
C LEU A 262 16.95 -11.09 22.04
N SER A 263 15.72 -10.61 21.92
CA SER A 263 14.58 -11.39 21.43
C SER A 263 14.51 -11.29 19.91
N LEU A 264 14.26 -12.43 19.28
CA LEU A 264 13.94 -12.57 17.86
C LEU A 264 12.54 -13.17 17.75
N GLU A 265 11.59 -12.38 17.28
CA GLU A 265 10.28 -12.86 16.84
C GLU A 265 10.33 -13.03 15.32
N THR A 266 10.09 -14.25 14.85
CA THR A 266 10.11 -14.63 13.44
C THR A 266 8.77 -15.23 13.04
N PRO A 267 8.34 -15.10 11.78
CA PRO A 267 7.08 -15.69 11.33
C PRO A 267 7.12 -17.22 11.26
N GLU A 268 8.32 -17.82 11.22
CA GLU A 268 8.55 -19.27 11.20
C GLU A 268 9.52 -19.71 12.30
N VAL A 269 9.51 -21.02 12.58
CA VAL A 269 10.45 -21.66 13.49
C VAL A 269 11.85 -21.65 12.88
N LEU A 270 12.81 -21.11 13.64
CA LEU A 270 14.22 -21.12 13.26
C LEU A 270 14.81 -22.51 13.50
N LEU A 271 15.67 -22.96 12.60
CA LEU A 271 16.52 -24.14 12.77
C LEU A 271 17.91 -23.76 13.29
N ARG A 272 18.43 -22.62 12.82
CA ARG A 272 19.79 -22.18 13.13
C ARG A 272 19.93 -20.66 13.07
N VAL A 273 20.77 -20.13 13.96
CA VAL A 273 21.20 -18.73 13.94
C VAL A 273 22.72 -18.66 14.00
N VAL A 274 23.33 -18.02 13.00
CA VAL A 274 24.78 -17.78 12.93
C VAL A 274 25.04 -16.28 12.98
N VAL A 275 25.74 -15.82 14.02
CA VAL A 275 26.10 -14.42 14.19
C VAL A 275 27.56 -14.22 13.83
N SER A 276 27.84 -13.26 12.95
CA SER A 276 29.18 -12.88 12.51
C SER A 276 29.47 -11.41 12.78
N ASN A 277 30.74 -11.07 13.00
CA ASN A 277 31.17 -9.67 13.07
C ASN A 277 31.34 -9.05 11.67
N MET A 278 31.62 -7.75 11.59
CA MET A 278 31.83 -7.04 10.31
C MET A 278 33.04 -7.51 9.49
N LEU A 279 33.91 -8.35 10.04
CA LEU A 279 35.02 -8.99 9.33
C LEU A 279 34.64 -10.40 8.81
N GLY A 280 33.39 -10.83 9.01
CA GLY A 280 32.89 -12.16 8.62
C GLY A 280 33.30 -13.28 9.58
N GLN A 281 33.83 -12.98 10.77
CA GLN A 281 34.16 -13.99 11.76
C GLN A 281 32.92 -14.38 12.55
N VAL A 282 32.62 -15.68 12.61
CA VAL A 282 31.50 -16.23 13.40
C VAL A 282 31.80 -16.05 14.89
N VAL A 283 30.87 -15.42 15.60
CA VAL A 283 30.91 -15.18 17.04
C VAL A 283 29.88 -16.00 17.81
N LEU A 284 28.78 -16.41 17.17
CA LEU A 284 27.81 -17.38 17.69
C LEU A 284 27.32 -18.28 16.56
N ASP A 285 27.05 -19.53 16.90
CA ASP A 285 26.44 -20.52 16.01
C ASP A 285 25.52 -21.39 16.87
N LEU A 286 24.22 -21.20 16.71
CA LEU A 286 23.20 -21.74 17.59
C LEU A 286 22.23 -22.58 16.78
N THR A 287 22.04 -23.85 17.16
CA THR A 287 20.93 -24.68 16.68
C THR A 287 19.73 -24.44 17.58
N MET A 288 18.61 -24.10 16.96
CA MET A 288 17.33 -23.86 17.64
C MET A 288 16.59 -25.20 17.72
N ASN A 289 16.05 -25.53 18.90
CA ASN A 289 15.43 -26.84 19.17
C ASN A 289 13.99 -26.70 19.69
N GLU A 290 13.34 -25.57 19.45
CA GLU A 290 12.01 -25.27 19.99
C GLU A 290 11.04 -24.99 18.85
N ASP A 291 9.81 -25.51 18.96
CA ASP A 291 8.67 -25.21 18.07
C ASP A 291 8.14 -23.77 18.28
N SER A 292 9.03 -22.83 18.63
CA SER A 292 8.71 -21.46 19.01
C SER A 292 9.15 -20.47 17.93
N THR A 293 8.24 -19.57 17.59
CA THR A 293 8.48 -18.40 16.72
C THR A 293 9.15 -17.23 17.46
N THR A 294 9.38 -17.36 18.77
CA THR A 294 10.14 -16.39 19.56
C THR A 294 11.35 -17.06 20.19
N ASN A 295 12.54 -16.53 19.90
CA ASN A 295 13.82 -17.07 20.35
C ASN A 295 14.66 -15.99 21.04
N THR A 296 15.37 -16.33 22.11
CA THR A 296 16.27 -15.39 22.81
C THR A 296 17.73 -15.74 22.55
N ILE A 297 18.51 -14.76 22.12
CA ILE A 297 19.96 -14.87 21.92
C ILE A 297 20.71 -14.06 22.98
N ASP A 298 21.73 -14.67 23.57
CA ASP A 298 22.57 -14.05 24.59
C ASP A 298 23.84 -13.40 24.00
N PHE A 299 23.89 -12.07 23.98
CA PHE A 299 25.06 -11.27 23.62
C PHE A 299 25.87 -10.77 24.84
N THR A 300 25.59 -11.21 26.07
CA THR A 300 26.27 -10.70 27.28
C THR A 300 27.79 -10.91 27.24
N GLY A 301 28.25 -12.02 26.67
CA GLY A 301 29.67 -12.34 26.49
C GLY A 301 30.32 -11.74 25.24
N ILE A 302 29.57 -11.03 24.41
CA ILE A 302 30.02 -10.52 23.10
C ILE A 302 30.46 -9.07 23.23
N SER A 303 31.59 -8.73 22.59
CA SER A 303 32.12 -7.37 22.57
C SER A 303 31.11 -6.38 21.96
N LYS A 304 31.23 -5.11 22.34
CA LYS A 304 30.42 -4.04 21.72
C LYS A 304 30.76 -3.90 20.25
N GLY A 305 29.75 -3.70 19.41
CA GLY A 305 29.95 -3.61 17.96
C GLY A 305 28.68 -3.88 17.15
N MET A 306 28.85 -3.86 15.83
CA MET A 306 27.81 -4.27 14.88
C MET A 306 28.06 -5.72 14.46
N TYR A 307 26.96 -6.47 14.33
CA TYR A 307 26.94 -7.88 14.01
C TYR A 307 25.90 -8.13 12.93
N VAL A 308 26.15 -9.16 12.13
CA VAL A 308 25.21 -9.68 11.13
C VAL A 308 24.77 -11.06 11.61
N ALA A 309 23.47 -11.29 11.74
CA ALA A 309 22.94 -12.61 12.06
C ALA A 309 22.24 -13.21 10.84
N HIS A 310 22.69 -14.40 10.46
CA HIS A 310 22.08 -15.25 9.47
C HIS A 310 21.11 -16.19 10.18
N LEU A 311 19.84 -16.14 9.80
CA LEU A 311 18.75 -16.91 10.36
C LEU A 311 18.33 -17.95 9.32
N GLN A 312 18.15 -19.19 9.72
CA GLN A 312 17.79 -20.29 8.83
C GLN A 312 16.52 -20.97 9.33
N THR A 313 15.52 -21.12 8.46
CA THR A 313 14.30 -21.93 8.68
C THR A 313 14.36 -23.20 7.80
N GLU A 314 13.27 -23.97 7.74
CA GLU A 314 13.19 -25.14 6.83
C GLU A 314 13.18 -24.73 5.35
N THR A 315 12.60 -23.56 5.04
CA THR A 315 12.35 -23.08 3.68
C THR A 315 13.24 -21.89 3.30
N THR A 316 13.68 -21.07 4.26
CA THR A 316 14.33 -19.78 3.99
C THR A 316 15.63 -19.51 4.76
N GLU A 317 16.44 -18.61 4.20
CA GLU A 317 17.55 -17.96 4.89
C GLU A 317 17.38 -16.44 4.89
N GLN A 318 17.66 -15.81 6.03
CA GLN A 318 17.41 -14.40 6.31
C GLN A 318 18.63 -13.75 6.97
N VAL A 319 18.80 -12.43 6.79
CA VAL A 319 19.93 -11.69 7.35
C VAL A 319 19.46 -10.43 8.07
N ILE A 320 19.84 -10.27 9.34
CA ILE A 320 19.51 -9.08 10.14
C ILE A 320 20.77 -8.43 10.73
N ASN A 321 20.71 -7.13 10.97
CA ASN A 321 21.77 -6.37 11.62
C ASN A 321 21.49 -6.20 13.12
N ILE A 322 22.47 -6.48 13.96
CA ILE A 322 22.37 -6.38 15.43
C ILE A 322 23.44 -5.42 15.94
N ILE A 323 23.04 -4.51 16.83
CA ILE A 323 23.94 -3.56 17.47
C ILE A 323 24.08 -3.92 18.96
N LYS A 324 25.31 -4.23 19.40
CA LYS A 324 25.64 -4.47 20.81
C LYS A 324 26.25 -3.22 21.44
N LYS A 325 25.58 -2.68 22.47
CA LYS A 325 26.06 -1.57 23.30
C LYS A 325 26.81 -2.05 24.55
#